data_AF-A0A4R0XA04-F1
#
_entry.id   AF-A0A4R0XA04-F1
#
_cell.length_a   1.000
_cell.length_b   1.000
_cell.length_c   1.000
_cell.angle_alpha   90.00
_cell.angle_beta   90.00
_cell.angle_gamma   90.00
#
_symmetry.space_group_name_H-M   'P 1'
#
loop_
_entity.id
_entity.type
_entity.pdbx_description
1 polymer ?
#
loop_
_entity_poly.entity_id
_entity_poly.type
_entity_poly.pdbx_seq_one_letter_code
_entity_poly.pdbx_strand_id
1 'polypeptide(L)'
;MRSRRCASKLTLHYTSNRHDALRYSCHRGWLDKGQPRCIAFGGTRADAAIAEAVLQVVQPAAIEAAIVAREEETLKRDEVLAAFQRDLQAARYAAQRAQKQYDAADPENRLVADELERRRNDALLRVEELESRIERQSRTSGQIPPPQPEEFTDLTAALESIWPQADARLKKR
;
A
#
# COMPACT_ATOMS: atom_id res chain seq x y z
N MET A 1 -6.62 -23.55 -20.55
CA MET A 1 -6.37 -23.72 -22.00
C MET A 1 -6.86 -25.10 -22.48
N ARG A 2 -7.47 -25.19 -23.68
CA ARG A 2 -7.94 -26.43 -24.30
C ARG A 2 -7.38 -26.55 -25.72
N SER A 3 -7.14 -27.78 -26.19
CA SER A 3 -6.75 -28.02 -27.57
C SER A 3 -7.93 -27.82 -28.52
N ARG A 4 -7.76 -27.05 -29.60
CA ARG A 4 -8.78 -26.94 -30.67
C ARG A 4 -8.95 -28.25 -31.47
N ARG A 5 -7.97 -29.17 -31.44
CA ARG A 5 -8.03 -30.44 -32.20
C ARG A 5 -8.90 -31.52 -31.54
N CYS A 6 -8.96 -31.56 -30.21
CA CYS A 6 -9.69 -32.62 -29.48
C CYS A 6 -10.54 -32.11 -28.31
N ALA A 7 -10.66 -30.79 -28.16
CA ALA A 7 -11.35 -30.08 -27.08
C ALA A 7 -10.90 -30.43 -25.65
N SER A 8 -9.86 -31.24 -25.47
CA SER A 8 -9.37 -31.69 -24.17
C SER A 8 -8.53 -30.61 -23.48
N LYS A 9 -8.58 -30.59 -22.14
CA LYS A 9 -7.79 -29.66 -21.32
C LYS A 9 -6.30 -29.95 -21.49
N LEU A 10 -5.51 -28.91 -21.69
CA LEU A 10 -4.05 -29.01 -21.68
C LEU A 10 -3.55 -29.18 -20.25
N THR A 11 -2.58 -30.05 -20.06
CA THR A 11 -1.89 -30.28 -18.79
C THR A 11 -0.48 -29.72 -18.84
N LEU A 12 0.00 -29.28 -17.69
CA LEU A 12 1.36 -28.78 -17.51
C LEU A 12 2.29 -29.92 -17.14
N HIS A 13 3.45 -29.94 -17.77
CA HIS A 13 4.53 -30.87 -17.46
C HIS A 13 5.83 -30.08 -17.37
N TYR A 14 6.64 -30.40 -16.37
CA TYR A 14 7.97 -29.83 -16.22
C TYR A 14 8.97 -30.87 -16.69
N THR A 15 9.76 -30.54 -17.70
CA THR A 15 10.69 -31.48 -18.34
C THR A 15 12.10 -30.95 -18.28
N SER A 16 12.81 -31.22 -17.18
CA SER A 16 14.28 -31.15 -17.09
C SER A 16 14.76 -31.75 -15.77
N ASN A 17 16.06 -31.97 -15.64
CA ASN A 17 16.70 -32.42 -14.39
C ASN A 17 16.64 -31.35 -13.26
N ARG A 18 16.22 -30.13 -13.59
CA ARG A 18 16.04 -28.99 -12.66
C ARG A 18 14.59 -28.49 -12.59
N HIS A 19 13.64 -29.17 -13.22
CA HIS A 19 12.22 -28.79 -13.32
C HIS A 19 11.95 -27.35 -13.82
N ASP A 20 12.85 -26.80 -14.64
CA ASP A 20 12.79 -25.42 -15.13
C ASP A 20 12.10 -25.28 -16.51
N ALA A 21 12.00 -26.35 -17.29
CA ALA A 21 11.37 -26.29 -18.62
C ALA A 21 9.87 -26.65 -18.56
N LEU A 22 9.01 -25.63 -18.49
CA LEU A 22 7.56 -25.77 -18.54
C LEU A 22 7.09 -26.20 -19.95
N ARG A 23 6.16 -27.15 -20.04
CA ARG A 23 5.53 -27.59 -21.29
C ARG A 23 4.03 -27.83 -21.13
N TYR A 24 3.23 -27.25 -22.02
CA TYR A 24 1.82 -27.61 -22.15
C TYR A 24 1.68 -28.80 -23.08
N SER A 25 0.91 -29.80 -22.68
CA SER A 25 0.62 -30.95 -23.53
C SER A 25 -0.82 -31.41 -23.43
N CYS A 26 -1.31 -31.96 -24.53
CA CYS A 26 -2.60 -32.61 -24.63
C CYS A 26 -2.49 -34.05 -24.14
N HIS A 27 -2.48 -34.23 -22.81
CA HIS A 27 -2.35 -35.57 -22.21
C HIS A 27 -3.70 -36.25 -21.97
N ARG A 28 -4.72 -35.47 -21.58
CA ARG A 28 -6.06 -35.96 -21.27
C ARG A 28 -6.81 -36.61 -22.44
N GLY A 29 -6.59 -36.13 -23.68
CA GLY A 29 -7.17 -36.77 -24.86
C GLY A 29 -6.68 -38.22 -25.06
N TRP A 30 -5.43 -38.48 -24.71
CA TRP A 30 -4.85 -39.82 -24.76
C TRP A 30 -5.29 -40.69 -23.58
N LEU A 31 -5.22 -40.17 -22.35
CA LEU A 31 -5.63 -40.91 -21.14
C LEU A 31 -7.14 -41.20 -21.09
N ASP A 32 -7.97 -40.20 -21.35
CA ASP A 32 -9.42 -40.28 -21.08
C ASP A 32 -10.20 -40.86 -22.28
N LYS A 33 -9.63 -40.79 -23.49
CA LYS A 33 -10.34 -41.12 -24.74
C LYS A 33 -9.55 -42.01 -25.69
N GLY A 34 -8.34 -42.45 -25.33
CA GLY A 34 -7.48 -43.27 -26.19
C GLY A 34 -7.02 -42.59 -27.48
N GLN A 35 -7.14 -41.25 -27.58
CA GLN A 35 -6.81 -40.51 -28.80
C GLN A 35 -5.29 -40.27 -28.93
N PRO A 36 -4.76 -40.12 -30.15
CA PRO A 36 -3.35 -39.77 -30.33
C PRO A 36 -3.02 -38.41 -29.69
N ARG A 37 -1.77 -38.25 -29.24
CA ARG A 37 -1.27 -37.00 -28.65
C ARG A 37 -1.41 -35.87 -29.65
N CYS A 38 -2.22 -34.87 -29.29
CA CYS A 38 -2.73 -33.93 -30.29
C CYS A 38 -1.87 -32.67 -30.49
N ILE A 39 -1.28 -32.13 -29.41
CA ILE A 39 -0.38 -30.97 -29.45
C ILE A 39 0.47 -30.95 -28.17
N ALA A 40 1.72 -30.48 -28.28
CA ALA A 40 2.56 -30.13 -27.14
C ALA A 40 3.51 -28.98 -27.50
N PHE A 41 3.64 -27.97 -26.64
CA PHE A 41 4.48 -26.80 -26.88
C PHE A 41 5.10 -26.28 -25.57
N GLY A 42 6.22 -25.56 -25.68
CA GLY A 42 6.91 -24.97 -24.54
C GLY A 42 6.06 -23.90 -23.85
N GLY A 43 6.01 -23.93 -22.53
CA GLY A 43 5.18 -23.05 -21.72
C GLY A 43 5.66 -21.60 -21.68
N THR A 44 6.97 -21.35 -21.75
CA THR A 44 7.55 -20.00 -21.59
C THR A 44 6.95 -18.97 -22.54
N ARG A 45 6.86 -19.27 -23.84
CA ARG A 45 6.31 -18.32 -24.83
C ARG A 45 4.80 -18.14 -24.68
N ALA A 46 4.09 -19.20 -24.31
CA ALA A 46 2.64 -19.14 -24.11
C ALA A 46 2.29 -18.34 -22.85
N ASP A 47 3.01 -18.56 -21.76
CA ASP A 47 2.84 -17.82 -20.52
C ASP A 47 3.20 -16.34 -20.70
N ALA A 48 4.26 -16.03 -21.45
CA ALA A 48 4.61 -14.65 -21.79
C ALA A 48 3.49 -13.95 -22.58
N ALA A 49 2.95 -14.59 -23.62
CA ALA A 49 1.85 -14.02 -24.41
C ALA A 49 0.55 -13.87 -23.59
N ILE A 50 0.26 -14.80 -22.68
CA ILE A 50 -0.88 -14.68 -21.76
C ILE A 50 -0.65 -13.53 -20.78
N ALA A 51 0.56 -13.41 -20.22
CA ALA A 51 0.90 -12.34 -19.29
C ALA A 51 0.79 -10.96 -19.97
N GLU A 52 1.30 -10.81 -21.19
CA GLU A 52 1.19 -9.59 -21.99
C GLU A 52 -0.29 -9.22 -22.24
N ALA A 53 -1.10 -10.18 -22.69
CA ALA A 53 -2.53 -9.93 -22.93
C ALA A 53 -3.29 -9.57 -21.65
N VAL A 54 -2.95 -10.18 -20.51
CA VAL A 54 -3.54 -9.84 -19.21
C VAL A 54 -3.12 -8.44 -18.78
N LEU A 55 -1.83 -8.11 -18.90
CA LEU A 55 -1.32 -6.78 -18.56
C LEU A 55 -2.00 -5.71 -19.38
N GLN A 56 -2.09 -5.85 -20.72
CA GLN A 56 -2.78 -4.89 -21.59
C GLN A 56 -4.22 -4.60 -21.17
N VAL A 57 -4.94 -5.60 -20.65
CA VAL A 57 -6.33 -5.43 -20.20
C VAL A 57 -6.42 -4.80 -18.82
N VAL A 58 -5.51 -5.16 -17.91
CA VAL A 58 -5.54 -4.70 -16.50
C VAL A 58 -4.89 -3.33 -16.32
N GLN A 59 -3.97 -2.96 -17.21
CA GLN A 59 -3.15 -1.75 -17.13
C GLN A 59 -3.95 -0.46 -16.87
N PRO A 60 -5.05 -0.15 -17.58
CA PRO A 60 -5.81 1.08 -17.33
C PRO A 60 -6.45 1.08 -15.93
N ALA A 61 -7.07 -0.03 -15.53
CA ALA A 61 -7.69 -0.17 -14.22
C ALA A 61 -6.65 -0.16 -13.07
N ALA A 62 -5.44 -0.64 -13.32
CA ALA A 62 -4.34 -0.59 -12.37
C ALA A 62 -3.86 0.85 -12.13
N ILE A 63 -3.81 1.68 -13.17
CA ILE A 63 -3.48 3.11 -13.07
C ILE A 63 -4.55 3.84 -12.25
N GLU A 64 -5.83 3.65 -12.58
CA GLU A 64 -6.94 4.25 -11.82
C GLU A 64 -6.89 3.83 -10.34
N ALA A 65 -6.68 2.54 -10.07
CA ALA A 65 -6.56 2.04 -8.71
C ALA A 65 -5.35 2.64 -7.96
N ALA A 66 -4.22 2.86 -8.66
CA ALA A 66 -3.04 3.47 -8.07
C ALA A 66 -3.27 4.94 -7.70
N ILE A 67 -3.95 5.70 -8.55
CA ILE A 67 -4.35 7.09 -8.30
C ILE A 67 -5.28 7.15 -7.09
N VAL A 68 -6.38 6.38 -7.09
CA VAL A 68 -7.33 6.33 -5.97
C VAL A 68 -6.62 5.94 -4.67
N ALA A 69 -5.73 4.94 -4.72
CA ALA A 69 -4.98 4.53 -3.54
C ALA A 69 -4.04 5.64 -3.02
N ARG A 70 -3.54 6.55 -3.88
CA ARG A 70 -2.77 7.72 -3.43
C ARG A 70 -3.66 8.79 -2.84
N GLU A 71 -4.80 9.08 -3.47
CA GLU A 71 -5.78 10.03 -2.95
C GLU A 71 -6.27 9.62 -1.56
N GLU A 72 -6.62 8.34 -1.37
CA GLU A 72 -6.99 7.81 -0.05
C GLU A 72 -5.88 7.96 0.99
N GLU A 73 -4.63 7.76 0.57
CA GLU A 73 -3.48 7.89 1.46
C GLU A 73 -3.25 9.36 1.85
N THR A 74 -3.42 10.30 0.92
CA THR A 74 -3.39 11.73 1.22
C THR A 74 -4.51 12.14 2.18
N LEU A 75 -5.74 11.66 1.95
CA LEU A 75 -6.87 11.93 2.84
C LEU A 75 -6.62 11.40 4.25
N LYS A 76 -6.14 10.16 4.39
CA LYS A 76 -5.78 9.58 5.70
C LYS A 76 -4.71 10.40 6.43
N ARG A 77 -3.73 10.94 5.71
CA ARG A 77 -2.71 11.83 6.30
C ARG A 77 -3.32 13.13 6.79
N ASP A 78 -4.19 13.74 6.00
CA ASP A 78 -4.88 14.99 6.35
C ASP A 78 -5.78 14.80 7.57
N GLU A 79 -6.50 13.67 7.66
CA GLU A 79 -7.32 13.31 8.82
C GLU A 79 -6.48 13.18 10.11
N VAL A 80 -5.30 12.56 10.01
CA VAL A 80 -4.36 12.45 11.15
C VAL A 80 -3.86 13.82 11.59
N LEU A 81 -3.49 14.70 10.65
CA LEU A 81 -3.09 16.07 10.96
C LEU A 81 -4.23 16.86 11.61
N ALA A 82 -5.45 16.76 11.07
CA ALA A 82 -6.64 17.40 11.63
C ALA A 82 -6.98 16.87 13.04
N ALA A 83 -6.75 15.59 13.32
CA ALA A 83 -6.88 15.04 14.66
C ALA A 83 -5.87 15.68 15.64
N PHE A 84 -4.59 15.75 15.27
CA PHE A 84 -3.58 16.41 16.11
C PHE A 84 -3.84 17.90 16.31
N GLN A 85 -4.35 18.61 15.30
CA GLN A 85 -4.73 20.02 15.43
C GLN A 85 -5.85 20.22 16.46
N ARG A 86 -6.86 19.33 16.47
CA ARG A 86 -7.94 19.35 17.46
C ARG A 86 -7.40 19.06 18.87
N ASP A 87 -6.53 18.06 19.00
CA ASP A 87 -5.87 17.75 20.28
C ASP A 87 -5.04 18.93 20.79
N LEU A 88 -4.30 19.60 19.90
CA LEU A 88 -3.51 20.78 20.23
C LEU A 88 -4.41 21.93 20.71
N GLN A 89 -5.54 22.16 20.06
CA GLN A 89 -6.50 23.17 20.49
C GLN A 89 -7.04 22.88 21.90
N ALA A 90 -7.37 21.61 22.18
CA ALA A 90 -7.81 21.19 23.51
C ALA A 90 -6.70 21.36 24.56
N ALA A 91 -5.46 20.99 24.23
CA ALA A 91 -4.31 21.14 25.12
C ALA A 91 -4.02 22.62 25.43
N ARG A 92 -4.07 23.51 24.42
CA ARG A 92 -3.90 24.96 24.60
C ARG A 92 -4.97 25.55 25.51
N TYR A 93 -6.23 25.12 25.35
CA TYR A 93 -7.30 25.52 26.24
C TYR A 93 -7.06 25.05 27.68
N ALA A 94 -6.63 23.80 27.87
CA ALA A 94 -6.30 23.26 29.19
C ALA A 94 -5.15 24.02 29.86
N ALA A 95 -4.08 24.33 29.12
CA ALA A 95 -2.96 25.14 29.60
C ALA A 95 -3.40 26.55 30.00
N GLN A 96 -4.23 27.21 29.18
CA GLN A 96 -4.78 28.53 29.51
C GLN A 96 -5.66 28.49 30.76
N ARG A 97 -6.45 27.43 30.94
CA ARG A 97 -7.27 27.24 32.14
C ARG A 97 -6.41 27.03 33.37
N ALA A 98 -5.37 26.19 33.30
CA ALA A 98 -4.44 25.96 34.40
C ALA A 98 -3.69 27.24 34.80
N GLN A 99 -3.26 28.04 33.82
CA GLN A 99 -2.65 29.36 34.05
C GLN A 99 -3.59 30.28 34.85
N LYS A 100 -4.86 30.40 34.43
CA LYS A 100 -5.85 31.22 35.16
C LYS A 100 -6.09 30.74 36.60
N GLN A 101 -6.04 29.42 36.83
CA GLN A 101 -6.19 28.86 38.17
C GLN A 101 -4.99 29.19 39.06
N TYR A 102 -3.77 29.06 38.51
CA TYR A 102 -2.54 29.44 39.19
C TYR A 102 -2.52 30.94 39.53
N ASP A 103 -2.88 31.81 38.57
CA ASP A 103 -2.90 33.27 38.77
C ASP A 103 -3.94 33.73 39.81
N ALA A 104 -4.98 32.94 40.04
CA ALA A 104 -6.01 33.23 41.04
C ALA A 104 -5.70 32.65 42.44
N ALA A 105 -4.62 31.86 42.58
CA ALA A 105 -4.27 31.23 43.84
C ALA A 105 -3.62 32.21 44.82
N ASP A 106 -3.96 32.09 46.10
CA ASP A 106 -3.32 32.85 47.18
C ASP A 106 -1.89 32.34 47.40
N PRO A 107 -0.85 33.19 47.31
CA PRO A 107 0.55 32.79 47.53
C PRO A 107 0.83 32.19 48.91
N GLU A 108 0.03 32.53 49.93
CA GLU A 108 0.20 31.97 51.28
C GLU A 108 -0.19 30.48 51.33
N ASN A 109 -1.01 30.01 50.39
CA ASN A 109 -1.38 28.60 50.25
C ASN A 109 -0.35 27.82 49.43
N ARG A 110 0.90 27.76 49.92
CA ARG A 110 2.06 27.21 49.19
C ARG A 110 1.82 25.84 48.55
N LEU A 111 1.23 24.89 49.28
CA LEU A 111 0.95 23.55 48.73
C LEU A 111 -0.03 23.57 47.55
N VAL A 112 -0.99 24.50 47.56
CA VAL A 112 -1.96 24.67 46.47
C VAL A 112 -1.28 25.33 45.27
N ALA A 113 -0.44 26.34 45.52
CA ALA A 113 0.34 27.00 44.48
C ALA A 113 1.29 26.02 43.78
N ASP A 114 2.03 25.20 44.54
CA ASP A 114 2.96 24.19 44.01
C ASP A 114 2.23 23.16 43.12
N GLU A 115 1.07 22.65 43.55
CA GLU A 115 0.28 21.70 42.76
C GLU A 115 -0.32 22.34 41.50
N LEU A 116 -0.77 23.60 41.58
CA LEU A 116 -1.29 24.33 40.41
C LEU A 116 -0.17 24.63 39.40
N GLU A 117 1.02 24.97 39.88
CA GLU A 117 2.21 25.13 39.03
C GLU A 117 2.55 23.82 38.33
N ARG A 118 2.58 22.70 39.06
CA ARG A 118 2.83 21.37 38.48
C ARG A 118 1.83 21.05 37.37
N ARG A 119 0.53 21.26 37.62
CA ARG A 119 -0.53 21.03 36.61
C ARG A 119 -0.40 21.94 35.40
N ARG A 120 -0.02 23.21 35.61
CA ARG A 120 0.25 24.13 34.50
C ARG A 120 1.42 23.63 33.67
N ASN A 121 2.51 23.23 34.30
CA ASN A 121 3.71 22.75 33.62
C ASN A 121 3.41 21.48 32.82
N ASP A 122 2.68 20.52 33.40
CA ASP A 122 2.19 19.32 32.70
C ASP A 122 1.36 19.68 31.46
N ALA A 123 0.47 20.68 31.57
CA ALA A 123 -0.36 21.12 30.45
C ALA A 123 0.47 21.80 29.33
N LEU A 124 1.50 22.57 29.69
CA LEU A 124 2.41 23.20 28.71
C LEU A 124 3.27 22.16 27.98
N LEU A 125 3.80 21.17 28.70
CA LEU A 125 4.54 20.06 28.09
C LEU A 125 3.66 19.29 27.09
N ARG A 126 2.38 19.13 27.39
CA ARG A 126 1.43 18.47 26.47
C ARG A 126 1.21 19.27 25.18
N VAL A 127 1.18 20.61 25.27
CA VAL A 127 1.10 21.49 24.09
C VAL A 127 2.34 21.32 23.22
N GLU A 128 3.53 21.40 23.82
CA GLU A 128 4.81 21.25 23.12
C GLU A 128 4.94 19.87 22.44
N GLU A 129 4.53 18.80 23.13
CA GLU A 129 4.54 17.45 22.56
C GLU A 129 3.67 17.36 21.29
N LEU A 130 2.46 17.94 21.33
CA LEU A 130 1.53 17.94 20.20
C LEU A 130 2.04 18.80 19.04
N GLU A 131 2.62 19.96 19.32
CA GLU A 131 3.27 20.81 18.30
C GLU A 131 4.41 20.06 17.60
N SER A 132 5.29 19.40 18.37
CA SER A 132 6.37 18.57 17.82
C SER A 132 5.86 17.38 17.00
N ARG A 133 4.73 16.77 17.39
CA ARG A 133 4.10 15.69 16.61
C ARG A 133 3.54 16.21 15.28
N ILE A 134 2.87 17.36 15.29
CA ILE A 134 2.37 18.01 14.08
C ILE A 134 3.52 18.37 13.14
N GLU A 135 4.60 18.95 13.67
CA GLU A 135 5.76 19.33 12.87
C GLU A 135 6.45 18.11 12.23
N ARG A 136 6.61 17.01 12.98
CA ARG A 136 7.15 15.77 12.43
C ARG A 136 6.25 15.21 11.32
N GLN A 137 4.95 15.19 11.54
CA GLN A 137 3.97 14.68 10.57
C GLN A 137 3.92 15.56 9.30
N SER A 138 4.01 16.88 9.43
CA SER A 138 4.00 17.81 8.30
C SER A 138 5.28 17.70 7.47
N ARG A 139 6.45 17.55 8.11
CA ARG A 139 7.73 17.29 7.43
C ARG A 139 7.71 16.00 6.63
N THR A 140 7.16 14.91 7.19
CA THR A 140 7.01 13.64 6.46
C THR A 140 6.03 13.76 5.30
N SER A 141 4.95 14.54 5.44
CA SER A 141 3.94 14.71 4.39
C SER A 141 4.42 15.60 3.25
N GLY A 142 5.20 16.65 3.53
CA GLY A 142 5.76 17.55 2.52
C GLY A 142 6.84 16.93 1.62
N GLN A 143 7.29 15.71 1.91
CA GLN A 143 8.25 14.97 1.08
C GLN A 143 7.59 14.18 -0.05
N ILE A 144 6.27 14.01 -0.02
CA ILE A 144 5.53 13.22 -1.02
C ILE A 144 4.79 14.22 -1.93
N PRO A 145 5.18 14.36 -3.21
CA PRO A 145 4.47 15.21 -4.14
C PRO A 145 3.02 14.73 -4.33
N PRO A 146 2.09 15.63 -4.70
CA PRO A 146 0.72 15.24 -5.03
C PRO A 146 0.72 14.29 -6.23
N PRO A 147 -0.15 13.27 -6.25
CA PRO A 147 -0.17 12.28 -7.33
C PRO A 147 -0.38 12.96 -8.68
N GLN A 148 0.61 12.85 -9.57
CA GLN A 148 0.48 13.30 -10.95
C GLN A 148 0.16 12.09 -11.84
N PRO A 149 -0.83 12.18 -12.75
CA PRO A 149 -1.17 11.09 -13.65
C PRO A 149 0.02 10.57 -14.48
N GLU A 150 0.96 11.45 -14.80
CA GLU A 150 2.18 11.18 -15.58
C GLU A 150 3.16 10.24 -14.86
N GLU A 151 3.24 10.31 -13.52
CA GLU A 151 4.08 9.42 -12.72
C GLU A 151 3.60 7.96 -12.80
N PHE A 152 2.28 7.76 -12.93
CA PHE A 152 1.71 6.42 -13.04
C PHE A 152 1.92 5.82 -14.43
N THR A 153 1.97 6.62 -15.49
CA THR A 153 2.31 6.11 -16.82
C THR A 153 3.74 5.55 -16.89
N ASP A 154 4.70 6.21 -16.24
CA ASP A 154 6.09 5.73 -16.17
C ASP A 154 6.20 4.43 -15.35
N LEU A 155 5.48 4.35 -14.23
CA LEU A 155 5.34 3.12 -13.44
C LEU A 155 4.78 1.96 -14.26
N THR A 156 3.94 2.27 -15.23
CA THR A 156 3.30 1.27 -16.07
C THR A 156 4.28 0.68 -17.10
N ALA A 157 5.07 1.53 -17.76
CA ALA A 157 6.15 1.07 -18.62
C ALA A 157 7.23 0.30 -17.83
N ALA A 158 7.53 0.74 -16.61
CA ALA A 158 8.42 0.01 -15.71
C ALA A 158 7.85 -1.37 -15.33
N LEU A 159 6.54 -1.47 -15.07
CA LEU A 159 5.88 -2.73 -14.72
C LEU A 159 6.02 -3.78 -15.83
N GLU A 160 5.85 -3.41 -17.10
CA GLU A 160 6.05 -4.32 -18.24
C GLU A 160 7.49 -4.86 -18.29
N SER A 161 8.48 -4.06 -17.88
CA SER A 161 9.88 -4.46 -17.85
C SER A 161 10.24 -5.35 -16.64
N ILE A 162 9.57 -5.14 -15.50
CA ILE A 162 9.84 -5.83 -14.23
C ILE A 162 9.04 -7.12 -14.11
N TRP A 163 7.83 -7.17 -14.68
CA TRP A 163 6.94 -8.33 -14.57
C TRP A 163 7.58 -9.65 -15.01
N PRO A 164 8.35 -9.73 -16.12
CA PRO A 164 9.05 -10.95 -16.49
C PRO A 164 10.05 -11.44 -15.44
N GLN A 165 10.68 -10.51 -14.71
CA GLN A 165 11.72 -10.77 -13.71
C GLN A 165 11.16 -10.94 -12.29
N ALA A 166 9.91 -10.54 -12.05
CA ALA A 166 9.28 -10.60 -10.74
C ALA A 166 9.04 -12.06 -10.30
N ASP A 167 9.31 -12.32 -9.01
CA ASP A 167 9.08 -13.60 -8.35
C ASP A 167 7.59 -14.01 -8.49
N ALA A 168 7.36 -15.30 -8.71
CA ALA A 168 6.03 -15.90 -8.74
C ALA A 168 5.21 -15.66 -7.45
N ARG A 169 5.86 -15.37 -6.31
CA ARG A 169 5.18 -14.95 -5.08
C ARG A 169 4.60 -13.54 -5.17
N LEU A 170 5.31 -12.61 -5.83
CA LEU A 170 4.87 -11.23 -6.03
C LEU A 170 3.68 -11.18 -7.00
N LYS A 171 3.68 -12.05 -8.03
CA LYS A 171 2.61 -12.15 -9.04
C LYS A 171 1.28 -12.73 -8.52
N LYS A 172 1.25 -13.24 -7.29
CA LYS A 172 0.10 -13.92 -6.68
C LYS A 172 -0.60 -13.11 -5.58
N ARG A 173 -0.02 -11.98 -5.18
CA ARG A 173 -0.62 -11.03 -4.24
C ARG A 173 -1.36 -9.95 -5.02
#